data_AF-A0AAU9XWT0-F1
#
_entry.id   AF-A0AAU9XWT0-F1
#
_cell.length_a   1.000
_cell.length_b   1.000
_cell.length_c   1.000
_cell.angle_alpha   90.00
_cell.angle_beta   90.00
_cell.angle_gamma   90.00
#
_symmetry.space_group_name_H-M   'P 1'
#
loop_
_entity.id
_entity.type
_entity.pdbx_description
1 polymer ?
#
loop_
_entity_poly.entity_id
_entity_poly.type
_entity_poly.pdbx_seq_one_letter_code
_entity_poly.pdbx_strand_id
1 'polypeptide(L)'
;MLKVDASESERKDLLSELDMMKHLEPHFHVIKLLGCVTISDPLMVLIEYVPHGDLLGYLRKSSGLNDNYFKDPDIEPHTNLTSEQLMRFAWQVADGMTYLSSIPIIH
;
A
#
# COMPACT_ATOMS: atom_id res chain seq x y z
N MET A 1 -6.98 4.15 -7.97
CA MET A 1 -7.46 4.10 -9.37
C MET A 1 -8.11 5.43 -9.70
N LEU A 2 -7.92 5.92 -10.92
CA LEU A 2 -8.62 7.13 -11.37
C LEU A 2 -10.12 6.89 -11.38
N LYS A 3 -10.87 7.90 -10.94
CA LYS A 3 -12.33 7.92 -11.10
C LYS A 3 -12.69 8.15 -12.57
N VAL A 4 -13.93 7.84 -12.94
CA VAL A 4 -14.42 7.99 -14.32
C VAL A 4 -14.38 9.46 -14.78
N ASP A 5 -14.44 10.40 -13.85
CA ASP A 5 -14.38 11.85 -14.03
C ASP A 5 -13.03 12.46 -13.66
N ALA A 6 -11.97 11.65 -13.58
CA ALA A 6 -10.64 12.15 -13.22
C ALA A 6 -10.13 13.18 -14.23
N SER A 7 -9.58 14.26 -13.70
CA SER A 7 -8.92 15.33 -14.43
C SER A 7 -7.61 14.89 -15.09
N GLU A 8 -7.19 15.61 -16.13
CA GLU A 8 -5.87 15.42 -16.75
C GLU A 8 -4.72 15.60 -15.75
N SER A 9 -4.89 16.45 -14.73
CA SER A 9 -3.92 16.58 -13.62
C SER A 9 -3.81 15.29 -12.81
N GLU A 10 -4.94 14.70 -12.40
CA GLU A 10 -4.92 13.43 -11.63
C GLU A 10 -4.31 12.30 -12.48
N ARG A 11 -4.56 12.28 -13.79
CA ARG A 11 -3.93 11.34 -14.72
C ARG A 11 -2.41 11.54 -14.76
N LYS A 12 -1.95 12.79 -14.84
CA LYS A 12 -0.52 13.11 -14.86
C LYS A 12 0.17 12.76 -13.55
N ASP A 13 -0.46 13.04 -12.42
CA ASP A 13 0.07 12.73 -11.09
C ASP A 13 0.24 11.21 -10.94
N LEU A 14 -0.78 10.42 -11.32
CA LEU A 14 -0.68 8.97 -11.29
C LEU A 14 0.42 8.42 -12.21
N LEU A 15 0.61 9.01 -13.40
CA LEU A 15 1.71 8.61 -14.30
C LEU A 15 3.08 8.94 -13.70
N SER A 16 3.20 10.07 -13.00
CA SER A 16 4.43 10.48 -12.30
C SER A 16 4.77 9.52 -11.15
N GLU A 17 3.76 9.18 -10.32
CA GLU A 17 3.92 8.18 -9.26
C GLU A 17 4.32 6.82 -9.82
N LEU A 18 3.68 6.39 -10.91
CA LEU A 18 3.96 5.13 -11.57
C LEU A 18 5.37 5.08 -12.17
N ASP A 19 5.86 6.19 -12.70
CA ASP A 19 7.23 6.27 -13.21
C ASP A 19 8.25 6.12 -12.09
N MET A 20 8.01 6.73 -10.93
CA MET A 20 8.83 6.54 -9.73
C MET A 20 8.82 5.07 -9.29
N MET A 21 7.66 4.42 -9.25
CA MET A 21 7.53 3.01 -8.83
C MET A 21 8.28 2.03 -9.74
N LYS A 22 8.46 2.33 -11.04
CA LYS A 22 9.23 1.47 -11.97
C LYS A 22 10.70 1.37 -11.63
N HIS A 23 11.25 2.38 -10.96
CA HIS A 23 12.67 2.44 -10.58
C HIS A 23 12.93 1.81 -9.22
N LEU A 24 11.89 1.38 -8.51
CA LEU A 24 12.04 0.68 -7.24
C LEU A 24 12.48 -0.76 -7.49
N GLU A 25 13.65 -1.12 -6.99
CA GLU A 25 14.02 -2.51 -6.81
C GLU A 25 13.09 -3.18 -5.78
N PRO A 26 12.85 -4.50 -5.88
CA PRO A 26 12.02 -5.21 -4.93
C PRO A 26 12.58 -5.13 -3.50
N HIS A 27 11.75 -4.72 -2.55
CA HIS A 27 12.07 -4.71 -1.13
C HIS A 27 10.95 -5.37 -0.33
N PHE A 28 11.29 -6.20 0.65
CA PHE A 28 10.30 -7.04 1.35
C PHE A 28 9.22 -6.24 2.10
N HIS A 29 9.57 -5.03 2.58
CA HIS A 29 8.67 -4.15 3.33
C HIS A 29 8.14 -2.95 2.51
N VAL A 30 8.22 -3.00 1.17
CA VAL A 30 7.64 -1.98 0.27
C VAL A 30 6.83 -2.68 -0.80
N ILE A 31 5.60 -2.21 -1.03
CA ILE A 31 4.70 -2.80 -2.02
C ILE A 31 5.33 -2.71 -3.42
N LYS A 32 5.44 -3.85 -4.09
CA LYS A 32 6.02 -3.92 -5.42
C LYS A 32 5.00 -3.59 -6.51
N LEU A 33 5.45 -2.84 -7.52
CA LEU A 33 4.78 -2.73 -8.81
C LEU A 33 4.95 -4.03 -9.61
N LEU A 34 3.84 -4.68 -9.97
CA LEU A 34 3.82 -5.88 -10.80
C LEU A 34 3.68 -5.55 -12.28
N GLY A 35 2.99 -4.45 -12.61
CA GLY A 35 2.81 -4.00 -13.98
C GLY A 35 1.86 -2.82 -14.12
N CYS A 36 1.65 -2.38 -15.35
CA CYS A 36 0.77 -1.25 -15.64
C CYS A 36 0.23 -1.29 -17.06
N VAL A 37 -0.95 -0.72 -17.27
CA VAL A 37 -1.55 -0.50 -18.59
C VAL A 37 -1.69 0.99 -18.79
N THR A 38 -0.81 1.57 -19.61
CA THR A 38 -0.74 3.03 -19.84
C THR A 38 -1.11 3.45 -21.26
N ILE A 39 -1.20 2.51 -22.20
CA ILE A 39 -1.46 2.78 -23.63
C ILE A 39 -2.96 2.82 -23.92
N SER A 40 -3.72 1.91 -23.33
CA SER A 40 -5.19 1.83 -23.46
C SER A 40 -5.86 2.34 -22.20
N ASP A 41 -7.02 2.98 -22.35
CA ASP A 41 -7.88 3.31 -21.22
C ASP A 41 -8.71 2.09 -20.78
N PRO A 42 -8.98 1.92 -19.47
CA PRO A 42 -8.53 2.81 -18.39
C PRO A 42 -7.05 2.56 -18.00
N LEU A 43 -6.39 3.62 -17.53
CA LEU A 43 -5.08 3.53 -16.89
C LEU A 43 -5.16 2.58 -15.68
N MET A 44 -4.38 1.50 -15.71
CA MET A 44 -4.37 0.49 -14.64
C MET A 44 -2.96 0.33 -14.05
N VAL A 45 -2.91 0.13 -12.73
CA VAL A 45 -1.70 -0.15 -11.97
C VAL A 45 -1.89 -1.48 -11.26
N LEU A 46 -0.97 -2.42 -11.47
CA LEU A 46 -0.99 -3.74 -10.86
C LEU A 46 0.12 -3.77 -9.80
N ILE A 47 -0.27 -4.02 -8.55
CA ILE A 47 0.62 -4.09 -7.39
C ILE A 47 0.39 -5.40 -6.65
N GLU A 48 1.30 -5.73 -5.72
CA GLU A 48 1.11 -6.85 -4.81
C GLU A 48 -0.19 -6.71 -4.00
N TYR A 49 -0.90 -7.83 -3.85
CA TYR A 49 -2.11 -7.88 -3.04
C TYR A 49 -1.74 -8.10 -1.57
N VAL A 50 -2.23 -7.21 -0.70
CA VAL A 50 -2.07 -7.31 0.75
C VAL A 50 -3.37 -7.86 1.34
N PRO A 51 -3.42 -9.15 1.73
CA PRO A 51 -4.67 -9.80 2.11
C PRO A 51 -5.32 -9.17 3.34
N HIS A 52 -4.54 -8.66 4.29
CA HIS A 52 -5.08 -8.13 5.54
C HIS A 52 -5.50 -6.65 5.49
N GLY A 53 -5.48 -6.04 4.30
CA GLY A 53 -5.80 -4.63 4.12
C GLY A 53 -4.73 -3.70 4.70
N ASP A 54 -5.11 -2.47 5.00
CA ASP A 54 -4.21 -1.46 5.55
C ASP A 54 -3.94 -1.66 7.06
N LEU A 55 -2.78 -1.17 7.51
CA LEU A 55 -2.34 -1.34 8.89
C LEU A 55 -3.28 -0.66 9.91
N LEU A 56 -3.91 0.48 9.56
CA LEU A 56 -4.83 1.17 10.45
C LEU A 56 -6.10 0.34 10.69
N GLY A 57 -6.70 -0.19 9.61
CA GLY A 57 -7.83 -1.11 9.67
C GLY A 57 -7.49 -2.36 10.46
N TYR A 58 -6.32 -2.96 10.21
CA TYR A 58 -5.84 -4.13 10.94
C TYR A 58 -5.70 -3.87 12.45
N LEU A 59 -5.06 -2.76 12.84
CA LEU A 59 -4.87 -2.39 14.25
C LEU A 59 -6.20 -2.09 14.95
N ARG A 60 -7.12 -1.36 14.30
CA ARG A 60 -8.45 -1.07 14.85
C ARG A 60 -9.23 -2.34 15.15
N LYS A 61 -9.33 -3.24 14.17
CA LYS A 61 -10.04 -4.51 14.32
C LYS A 61 -9.39 -5.38 15.41
N SER A 62 -8.06 -5.43 15.49
CA SER A 62 -7.34 -6.18 16.54
C SER A 62 -7.62 -5.66 17.95
N SER A 63 -7.99 -4.37 18.07
CA SER A 63 -8.36 -3.70 19.33
C SER A 63 -9.86 -3.78 19.62
N GLY A 64 -10.64 -4.54 18.83
CA GLY A 64 -12.10 -4.65 18.98
C GLY A 64 -12.89 -3.43 18.51
N LEU A 65 -12.27 -2.51 17.77
CA LEU A 65 -12.95 -1.37 17.17
C LEU A 65 -13.53 -1.76 15.81
N ASN A 66 -14.75 -1.28 15.52
CA ASN A 66 -15.34 -1.43 14.20
C ASN A 66 -14.55 -0.60 13.18
N ASP A 67 -14.04 -1.27 12.16
CA ASP A 67 -13.52 -0.64 10.97
C ASP A 67 -14.58 -0.66 9.85
N ASN A 68 -14.88 0.51 9.31
CA ASN A 68 -15.80 0.68 8.19
C ASN A 68 -15.08 0.89 6.86
N TYR A 69 -13.74 0.94 6.86
CA TYR A 69 -12.95 1.27 5.69
C TYR A 69 -12.69 0.05 4.80
N PHE A 70 -12.35 -1.10 5.38
CA PHE A 70 -12.13 -2.35 4.63
C PHE A 70 -12.89 -3.52 5.26
N LYS A 71 -13.95 -3.99 4.61
CA LYS A 71 -14.77 -5.14 5.06
C LYS A 71 -14.61 -6.29 4.07
N ASP A 72 -13.56 -7.08 4.25
CA ASP A 72 -13.50 -8.40 3.63
C ASP A 72 -14.10 -9.40 4.63
N PRO A 73 -15.27 -10.02 4.33
CA PRO A 73 -15.93 -10.95 5.23
C PRO A 73 -15.15 -12.25 5.46
N ASP A 74 -14.20 -12.57 4.58
CA ASP A 74 -13.39 -13.79 4.67
C ASP A 74 -12.09 -13.57 5.47
N ILE A 75 -11.82 -12.33 5.89
CA ILE A 75 -10.56 -11.94 6.54
C ILE A 75 -10.88 -11.27 7.89
N GLU A 76 -11.12 -12.10 8.89
CA GLU A 76 -11.19 -11.67 10.28
C GLU A 76 -9.77 -11.58 10.86
N PRO A 77 -9.27 -10.38 11.22
CA PRO A 77 -8.00 -10.29 11.91
C PRO A 77 -8.15 -10.93 13.29
N HIS A 78 -7.17 -11.77 13.64
CA HIS A 78 -7.10 -12.34 14.97
C HIS A 78 -7.00 -11.21 16.00
N THR A 79 -8.03 -11.09 16.82
CA THR A 79 -8.03 -10.21 17.99
C THR A 79 -7.07 -10.81 19.01
N ASN A 80 -5.84 -10.30 19.08
CA ASN A 80 -4.88 -10.37 20.21
C ASN A 80 -3.46 -10.03 19.72
N LEU A 81 -3.21 -8.76 19.34
CA LEU A 81 -1.85 -8.33 19.02
C LEU A 81 -0.99 -8.24 20.28
N THR A 82 0.22 -8.81 20.23
CA THR A 82 1.21 -8.69 21.30
C THR A 82 2.10 -7.47 21.10
N SER A 83 2.75 -7.00 22.17
CA SER A 83 3.75 -5.92 22.08
C SER A 83 4.92 -6.28 21.15
N GLU A 84 5.29 -7.57 21.08
CA GLU A 84 6.33 -8.06 20.17
C GLU A 84 5.91 -7.88 18.70
N GLN A 85 4.66 -8.20 18.36
CA GLN A 85 4.14 -8.00 17.00
C GLN A 85 4.09 -6.51 16.64
N LEU A 86 3.67 -5.65 17.56
CA LEU A 86 3.68 -4.19 17.36
C LEU A 86 5.10 -3.66 17.14
N MET A 87 6.07 -4.13 17.93
CA MET A 87 7.48 -3.78 17.75
C MET A 87 7.99 -4.25 16.38
N ARG A 88 7.60 -5.45 15.95
CA ARG A 88 7.94 -5.98 14.62
C ARG A 88 7.36 -5.10 13.52
N PHE A 89 6.10 -4.68 13.60
CA PHE A 89 5.53 -3.77 12.60
C PHE A 89 6.31 -2.46 12.51
N ALA A 90 6.67 -1.86 13.65
CA ALA A 90 7.48 -0.64 13.68
C ALA A 90 8.84 -0.85 13.00
N TRP A 91 9.52 -1.97 13.30
CA TRP A 91 10.80 -2.31 12.68
C TRP A 91 10.67 -2.53 11.16
N GLN A 92 9.65 -3.25 10.71
CA GLN A 92 9.41 -3.52 9.29
C GLN A 92 9.12 -2.24 8.50
N VAL A 93 8.30 -1.34 9.06
CA VAL A 93 8.05 -0.02 8.46
C VAL A 93 9.34 0.79 8.40
N ALA A 94 10.14 0.82 9.48
CA ALA A 94 11.41 1.54 9.50
C ALA A 94 12.41 0.99 8.47
N ASP A 95 12.47 -0.33 8.29
CA ASP A 95 13.30 -0.99 7.28
C ASP A 95 12.88 -0.60 5.85
N GLY A 96 11.58 -0.65 5.56
CA GLY A 96 11.02 -0.16 4.28
C GLY A 96 11.32 1.32 4.03
N MET A 97 11.17 2.17 5.05
CA MET A 97 11.48 3.60 4.93
C MET A 97 12.98 3.87 4.78
N THR A 98 13.84 3.05 5.39
CA THR A 98 15.29 3.13 5.20
C THR A 98 15.63 2.85 3.74
N TYR A 99 15.04 1.81 3.14
CA TYR A 99 15.18 1.53 1.72
C TYR A 99 14.68 2.70 0.85
N LEU A 100 13.47 3.22 1.09
CA LEU A 100 12.94 4.34 0.31
C LEU A 100 13.83 5.58 0.40
N SER A 101 14.39 5.87 1.58
CA SER A 101 15.30 7.01 1.78
C SER A 101 16.66 6.85 1.08
N SER A 102 17.06 5.62 0.74
CA SER A 102 18.27 5.35 -0.04
C SER A 102 18.10 5.71 -1.53
N ILE A 103 16.85 5.91 -1.94
CA ILE A 103 16.42 6.37 -3.26
C ILE A 103 15.96 7.83 -3.06
N PRO A 104 16.01 8.72 -4.07
CA PRO A 104 15.51 10.09 -3.94
C PRO A 104 13.97 10.16 -3.86
N ILE A 105 13.36 9.41 -2.94
CA ILE A 105 11.92 9.36 -2.69
C ILE A 105 11.66 9.83 -1.26
N ILE A 106 10.74 10.78 -1.13
CA ILE A 106 10.20 11.25 0.15
C ILE A 106 8.72 10.91 0.13
N HIS A 107 8.29 10.06 1.06
CA HIS A 107 6.87 9.75 1.28
C HIS A 107 6.24 10.77 2.22
#